data_AF-A0A4Z1JHD2-F1
#
_entry.id   AF-A0A4Z1JHD2-F1
#
_cell.length_a   1.000
_cell.length_b   1.000
_cell.length_c   1.000
_cell.angle_alpha   90.00
_cell.angle_beta   90.00
_cell.angle_gamma   90.00
#
_symmetry.space_group_name_H-M   'P 1'
#
loop_
_entity.id
_entity.type
_entity.pdbx_description
1 polymer ?
#
loop_
_entity_poly.entity_id
_entity_poly.type
_entity_poly.pdbx_seq_one_letter_code
_entity_poly.pdbx_strand_id
1 'polypeptide(L)'
;MAYNRQVEAFREEEYPMMKGKTYLDHAGTTIYAKSLIDKFSKEMVENLFGNPHSASAPAQLSGHVVDSVREKALRFLGADPTHFDLVFTSNATAAIKLVAESFRDLALESSTSGSFWYGYHKDAHTSLVGPREHTNGQHHCFTSDQEVEDWLLGYRSLPGRREDDETPGILAFPGQSNMTGRRLPLSWSKKLRGSTRISHQNTYSLLDAAGLATTTQLDFSDPDASPDFTVLSFYKIFGFPDLGALIVRRNSAHILTWRKYFGGGTVSSLTVIHEASYHRKDATIHDGLEDGTLPFHSIIALGCAIDVHLSLYGSMINISKHTMFLTRRLFEGLSNIRHSNGLPVCEIYHDATNVRPYTDATTQGATIAFNILRSDGSYVSYSTVEQLANRKDIYVRAGGLCNPGGIASYLKVAPWHFKRAWSAGHRCSESDNTEIINGKPTGVVRASLGAMSILSDVDTFLAFMLETFVEDIGQTVIITEQPRKKLPMVRNQGGVGPVVVKVPGSWPTREPFLINTGLKQKSREQPLRRYEMYEDCICTILLLGFSIYTLNMYFSQTSAPRFRYLISSSDLWGAYVCMCNWILSYACRLFGGK
;
A
#
# COMPACT_ATOMS: atom_id res chain seq x y z
N MET A 1 8.63 25.19 0.75
CA MET A 1 7.19 24.84 0.80
C MET A 1 6.43 25.83 -0.05
N ALA A 2 5.53 25.38 -0.92
CA ALA A 2 4.77 26.27 -1.79
C ALA A 2 3.49 25.59 -2.26
N TYR A 3 2.34 26.25 -2.13
CA TYR A 3 1.06 25.72 -2.61
C TYR A 3 0.94 25.87 -4.13
N ASN A 4 0.77 24.76 -4.85
CA ASN A 4 0.46 24.79 -6.27
C ASN A 4 -1.04 25.05 -6.52
N ARG A 5 -1.40 26.30 -6.84
CA ARG A 5 -2.80 26.69 -7.17
C ARG A 5 -3.32 26.09 -8.47
N GLN A 6 -2.45 25.64 -9.38
CA GLN A 6 -2.90 25.02 -10.63
C GLN A 6 -3.64 23.71 -10.37
N VAL A 7 -3.30 23.00 -9.28
CA VAL A 7 -3.98 21.76 -8.90
C VAL A 7 -5.47 22.00 -8.71
N GLU A 8 -5.87 23.09 -8.05
CA GLU A 8 -7.29 23.47 -7.92
C GLU A 8 -7.96 23.71 -9.26
N ALA A 9 -7.24 24.32 -10.21
CA ALA A 9 -7.80 24.68 -11.52
C ALA A 9 -8.12 23.47 -12.38
N PHE A 10 -7.28 22.42 -12.35
CA PHE A 10 -7.50 21.22 -13.16
C PHE A 10 -8.13 20.04 -12.39
N ARG A 11 -8.22 20.08 -11.05
CA ARG A 11 -8.64 18.91 -10.25
C ARG A 11 -10.02 18.39 -10.64
N GLU A 12 -11.00 19.27 -10.86
CA GLU A 12 -12.35 18.82 -11.21
C GLU A 12 -12.41 18.13 -12.59
N GLU A 13 -11.56 18.56 -13.53
CA GLU A 13 -11.48 18.00 -14.89
C GLU A 13 -10.68 16.68 -14.91
N GLU A 14 -9.52 16.66 -14.24
CA GLU A 14 -8.61 15.52 -14.23
C GLU A 14 -9.01 14.43 -13.23
N TYR A 15 -9.72 14.80 -12.16
CA TYR A 15 -10.13 13.89 -11.08
C TYR A 15 -11.64 13.97 -10.80
N PRO A 16 -12.52 13.74 -11.80
CA PRO A 16 -13.96 13.84 -11.62
C PRO A 16 -14.51 12.85 -10.59
N MET A 17 -13.83 11.71 -10.40
CA MET A 17 -14.16 10.70 -9.39
C MET A 17 -13.99 11.20 -7.94
N MET A 18 -13.25 12.29 -7.71
CA MET A 18 -13.06 12.93 -6.41
C MET A 18 -14.11 14.02 -6.12
N LYS A 19 -15.04 14.29 -7.05
CA LYS A 19 -16.06 15.34 -6.85
C LYS A 19 -16.92 15.03 -5.61
N GLY A 20 -16.96 15.97 -4.66
CA GLY A 20 -17.69 15.84 -3.40
C GLY A 20 -17.08 14.85 -2.41
N LYS A 21 -15.84 14.39 -2.64
CA LYS A 21 -15.16 13.37 -1.84
C LYS A 21 -13.80 13.85 -1.39
N THR A 22 -13.48 13.62 -0.11
CA THR A 22 -12.18 13.92 0.47
C THR A 22 -11.38 12.64 0.62
N TYR A 23 -10.49 12.34 -0.32
CA TYR A 23 -9.65 11.14 -0.27
C TYR A 23 -8.32 11.44 0.42
N LEU A 24 -8.04 10.74 1.52
CA LEU A 24 -6.85 10.91 2.36
C LEU A 24 -6.12 9.56 2.59
N ASP A 25 -6.25 8.60 1.66
CA ASP A 25 -5.51 7.32 1.70
C ASP A 25 -4.46 7.19 0.57
N HIS A 26 -3.89 8.32 0.14
CA HIS A 26 -2.88 8.37 -0.94
C HIS A 26 -1.60 7.56 -0.66
N ALA A 27 -1.25 7.29 0.60
CA ALA A 27 -0.10 6.44 0.95
C ALA A 27 -0.37 4.93 0.72
N GLY A 28 -1.64 4.53 0.59
CA GLY A 28 -2.05 3.18 0.21
C GLY A 28 -1.97 3.01 -1.30
N THR A 29 -2.84 3.71 -2.01
CA THR A 29 -2.86 3.90 -3.46
C THR A 29 -3.30 5.32 -3.76
N THR A 30 -2.79 5.94 -4.82
CA THR A 30 -3.29 7.27 -5.22
C THR A 30 -4.34 7.16 -6.32
N ILE A 31 -4.94 8.28 -6.70
CA ILE A 31 -5.97 8.32 -7.74
C ILE A 31 -5.30 8.61 -9.09
N TYR A 32 -5.70 7.90 -10.14
CA TYR A 32 -5.22 8.15 -11.50
C TYR A 32 -5.92 9.35 -12.13
N ALA A 33 -5.21 10.07 -12.99
CA ALA A 33 -5.79 11.16 -13.77
C ALA A 33 -6.68 10.62 -14.89
N LYS A 34 -7.75 11.34 -15.23
CA LYS A 34 -8.61 11.03 -16.38
C LYS A 34 -7.79 11.03 -17.68
N SER A 35 -6.96 12.05 -17.90
CA SER A 35 -6.13 12.17 -19.11
C SER A 35 -5.15 11.01 -19.29
N LEU A 36 -4.69 10.37 -18.21
CA LEU A 36 -3.87 9.15 -18.25
C LEU A 36 -4.66 7.99 -18.87
N ILE A 37 -5.92 7.79 -18.46
CA ILE A 37 -6.77 6.71 -18.97
C ILE A 37 -7.16 6.98 -20.42
N ASP A 38 -7.49 8.23 -20.76
CA ASP A 38 -7.82 8.62 -22.12
C ASP A 38 -6.63 8.40 -23.07
N LYS A 39 -5.43 8.82 -22.65
CA LYS A 39 -4.20 8.63 -23.43
C LYS A 39 -3.87 7.15 -23.60
N PHE A 40 -3.91 6.37 -22.53
CA PHE A 40 -3.66 4.93 -22.61
C PHE A 40 -4.69 4.21 -23.50
N SER A 41 -5.97 4.55 -23.37
CA SER A 41 -7.03 3.97 -24.21
C SER A 41 -6.81 4.29 -25.68
N LYS A 42 -6.41 5.53 -26.00
CA LYS A 42 -6.06 5.93 -27.36
C LYS A 42 -4.89 5.10 -27.91
N GLU A 43 -3.80 4.96 -27.15
CA GLU A 43 -2.65 4.13 -27.55
C GLU A 43 -3.06 2.69 -27.87
N MET A 44 -3.95 2.10 -27.05
CA MET A 44 -4.42 0.73 -27.24
C MET A 44 -5.36 0.54 -28.43
N VAL A 45 -6.11 1.58 -28.83
CA VAL A 45 -7.05 1.53 -29.96
C VAL A 45 -6.34 1.81 -31.28
N GLU A 46 -5.36 2.72 -31.29
CA GLU A 46 -4.67 3.14 -32.51
C GLU A 46 -3.54 2.17 -32.93
N ASN A 47 -3.05 1.33 -32.01
CA ASN A 47 -1.93 0.43 -32.28
C ASN A 47 -2.31 -1.04 -32.11
N LEU A 48 -1.73 -1.90 -32.97
CA LEU A 48 -1.79 -3.34 -32.81
C LEU A 48 -0.56 -3.82 -32.04
N PHE A 49 -0.73 -4.11 -30.75
CA PHE A 49 0.33 -4.67 -29.91
C PHE A 49 0.30 -6.19 -29.90
N GLY A 50 1.45 -6.82 -30.15
CA GLY A 50 1.64 -8.27 -30.11
C GLY A 50 2.40 -8.72 -28.86
N ASN A 51 2.44 -10.04 -28.61
CA ASN A 51 3.30 -10.59 -27.57
C ASN A 51 4.77 -10.35 -27.94
N PRO A 52 5.58 -9.65 -27.11
CA PRO A 52 6.96 -9.26 -27.43
C PRO A 52 7.92 -10.42 -27.71
N HIS A 53 7.54 -11.67 -27.40
CA HIS A 53 8.35 -12.86 -27.70
C HIS A 53 8.19 -13.40 -29.14
N SER A 54 7.35 -12.78 -29.98
CA SER A 54 7.18 -13.16 -31.38
C SER A 54 8.04 -12.28 -32.31
N ALA A 55 8.35 -12.77 -33.52
CA ALA A 55 9.09 -12.00 -34.53
C ALA A 55 8.20 -11.07 -35.38
N SER A 56 6.89 -11.01 -35.13
CA SER A 56 5.95 -10.21 -35.92
C SER A 56 6.11 -8.70 -35.67
N ALA A 57 5.72 -7.87 -36.63
CA ALA A 57 5.81 -6.41 -36.47
C ALA A 57 5.06 -5.88 -35.22
N PRO A 58 3.85 -6.35 -34.87
CA PRO A 58 3.18 -6.01 -33.60
C PRO A 58 3.99 -6.36 -32.35
N ALA A 59 4.72 -7.49 -32.38
CA ALA A 59 5.54 -7.93 -31.26
C ALA A 59 6.81 -7.07 -31.11
N GLN A 60 7.45 -6.73 -32.22
CA GLN A 60 8.59 -5.80 -32.25
C GLN A 60 8.19 -4.42 -31.72
N LEU A 61 7.00 -3.92 -32.12
CA LEU A 61 6.45 -2.67 -31.59
C LEU A 61 6.29 -2.72 -30.06
N SER A 62 5.67 -3.77 -29.53
CA SER A 62 5.54 -3.96 -28.07
C SER A 62 6.90 -3.98 -27.37
N GLY A 63 7.90 -4.69 -27.92
CA GLY A 63 9.26 -4.73 -27.39
C GLY A 63 9.90 -3.34 -27.33
N HIS A 64 9.87 -2.60 -28.45
CA HIS A 64 10.42 -1.25 -28.52
C HIS A 64 9.75 -0.28 -27.54
N VAL A 65 8.43 -0.35 -27.37
CA VAL A 65 7.73 0.51 -26.41
C VAL A 65 8.08 0.12 -24.97
N VAL A 66 8.20 -1.16 -24.66
CA VAL A 66 8.65 -1.62 -23.33
C VAL A 66 10.04 -1.06 -22.99
N ASP A 67 10.99 -1.14 -23.92
CA ASP A 67 12.35 -0.63 -23.71
C ASP A 67 12.37 0.89 -23.56
N SER A 68 11.61 1.59 -24.41
CA SER A 68 11.45 3.05 -24.31
C SER A 68 10.85 3.48 -22.98
N VAL A 69 9.83 2.78 -22.49
CA VAL A 69 9.21 3.07 -21.19
C VAL A 69 10.17 2.75 -20.05
N ARG A 70 10.97 1.67 -20.13
CA ARG A 70 11.98 1.34 -19.11
C ARG A 70 12.98 2.47 -18.94
N GLU A 71 13.53 2.99 -20.04
CA GLU A 71 14.40 4.16 -20.00
C GLU A 71 13.69 5.41 -19.46
N LYS A 72 12.45 5.65 -19.91
CA LYS A 72 11.63 6.78 -19.43
C LYS A 72 11.42 6.70 -17.91
N ALA A 73 11.13 5.52 -17.39
CA ALA A 73 10.93 5.28 -15.96
C ALA A 73 12.22 5.49 -15.16
N LEU A 74 13.36 4.99 -15.63
CA LEU A 74 14.68 5.26 -15.02
C LEU A 74 14.94 6.77 -14.93
N ARG A 75 14.78 7.50 -16.04
CA ARG A 75 15.00 8.96 -16.07
C ARG A 75 14.03 9.72 -15.18
N PHE A 76 12.75 9.34 -15.16
CA PHE A 76 11.75 9.93 -14.26
C PHE A 76 12.16 9.76 -12.78
N LEU A 77 12.70 8.59 -12.43
CA LEU A 77 13.19 8.28 -11.08
C LEU A 77 14.58 8.85 -10.80
N GLY A 78 15.19 9.59 -11.74
CA GLY A 78 16.51 10.20 -11.58
C GLY A 78 17.68 9.22 -11.71
N ALA A 79 17.46 8.01 -12.22
CA ALA A 79 18.47 6.97 -12.42
C ALA A 79 18.98 6.94 -13.87
N ASP A 80 20.30 7.04 -14.04
CA ASP A 80 20.95 6.96 -15.35
C ASP A 80 21.07 5.50 -15.83
N PRO A 81 20.53 5.12 -17.01
CA PRO A 81 20.67 3.77 -17.57
C PRO A 81 22.10 3.25 -17.73
N THR A 82 23.10 4.14 -17.74
CA THR A 82 24.53 3.81 -17.76
C THR A 82 24.96 3.10 -16.47
N HIS A 83 24.37 3.49 -15.33
CA HIS A 83 24.74 2.99 -14.00
C HIS A 83 23.69 2.07 -13.38
N PHE A 84 22.45 2.17 -13.87
CA PHE A 84 21.31 1.45 -13.32
C PHE A 84 20.55 0.70 -14.41
N ASP A 85 19.90 -0.39 -14.01
CA ASP A 85 18.91 -1.09 -14.82
C ASP A 85 17.58 -1.15 -14.06
N LEU A 86 16.47 -1.37 -14.77
CA LEU A 86 15.13 -1.43 -14.19
C LEU A 86 14.45 -2.74 -14.60
N VAL A 87 14.11 -3.53 -13.59
CA VAL A 87 13.36 -4.78 -13.73
C VAL A 87 11.90 -4.50 -13.38
N PHE A 88 10.99 -4.74 -14.32
CA PHE A 88 9.56 -4.65 -14.05
C PHE A 88 9.11 -5.81 -13.15
N THR A 89 8.30 -5.48 -12.15
CA THR A 89 7.73 -6.46 -11.21
C THR A 89 6.24 -6.15 -11.02
N SER A 90 5.48 -7.01 -10.35
CA SER A 90 4.06 -6.72 -10.10
C SER A 90 3.85 -5.58 -9.11
N ASN A 91 4.78 -5.37 -8.16
CA ASN A 91 4.80 -4.29 -7.16
C ASN A 91 6.11 -4.35 -6.35
N ALA A 92 6.32 -3.39 -5.45
CA ALA A 92 7.48 -3.36 -4.55
C ALA A 92 7.66 -4.65 -3.72
N THR A 93 6.58 -5.34 -3.33
CA THR A 93 6.67 -6.59 -2.56
C THR A 93 7.28 -7.71 -3.40
N ALA A 94 6.89 -7.83 -4.67
CA ALA A 94 7.48 -8.80 -5.59
C ALA A 94 8.97 -8.50 -5.84
N ALA A 95 9.34 -7.22 -5.98
CA ALA A 95 10.72 -6.80 -6.09
C ALA A 95 11.57 -7.16 -4.85
N ILE A 96 11.05 -6.90 -3.64
CA ILE A 96 11.73 -7.29 -2.37
C ILE A 96 11.91 -8.80 -2.31
N LYS A 97 10.86 -9.56 -2.65
CA LYS A 97 10.91 -11.02 -2.67
C LYS A 97 11.99 -11.52 -3.64
N LEU A 98 12.06 -10.97 -4.85
CA LEU A 98 13.08 -11.33 -5.85
C LEU A 98 14.50 -11.13 -5.31
N VAL A 99 14.78 -9.99 -4.68
CA VAL A 99 16.08 -9.72 -4.05
C VAL A 99 16.35 -10.76 -2.94
N ALA A 100 15.40 -10.98 -2.04
CA ALA A 100 15.56 -11.94 -0.94
C ALA A 100 15.80 -13.38 -1.43
N GLU A 101 15.08 -13.82 -2.47
CA GLU A 101 15.27 -15.13 -3.11
C GLU A 101 16.66 -15.26 -3.73
N SER A 102 17.18 -14.19 -4.34
CA SER A 102 18.53 -14.18 -4.93
C SER A 102 19.61 -14.36 -3.86
N PHE A 103 19.49 -13.68 -2.71
CA PHE A 103 20.39 -13.85 -1.58
C PHE A 103 20.29 -15.22 -0.92
N ARG A 104 19.07 -15.74 -0.77
CA ARG A 104 18.84 -17.11 -0.28
C ARG A 104 19.55 -18.11 -1.19
N ASP A 105 19.34 -18.01 -2.50
CA ASP A 105 19.87 -18.96 -3.46
C ASP A 105 21.40 -18.87 -3.58
N LEU A 106 21.97 -17.65 -3.49
CA LEU A 106 23.41 -17.42 -3.31
C LEU A 106 23.95 -18.13 -2.06
N ALA A 107 23.29 -17.95 -0.92
CA ALA A 107 23.72 -18.54 0.34
C ALA A 107 23.66 -20.08 0.31
N LEU A 108 22.67 -20.67 -0.36
CA LEU A 108 22.57 -22.12 -0.49
C LEU A 108 23.71 -22.74 -1.33
N GLU A 109 24.33 -21.97 -2.21
CA GLU A 109 25.50 -22.40 -3.01
C GLU A 109 26.83 -22.10 -2.31
N SER A 110 26.82 -21.30 -1.24
CA SER A 110 28.03 -20.97 -0.50
C SER A 110 28.55 -22.16 0.30
N SER A 111 29.85 -22.44 0.17
CA SER A 111 30.53 -23.47 0.96
C SER A 111 30.76 -23.08 2.43
N THR A 112 30.56 -21.81 2.78
CA THR A 112 30.89 -21.25 4.11
C THR A 112 29.68 -21.00 4.99
N SER A 113 28.52 -20.65 4.40
CA SER A 113 27.30 -20.34 5.15
C SER A 113 26.06 -20.65 4.32
N GLY A 114 25.20 -21.56 4.78
CA GLY A 114 23.93 -21.91 4.13
C GLY A 114 22.80 -20.89 4.35
N SER A 115 23.13 -19.66 4.76
CA SER A 115 22.18 -18.57 5.01
C SER A 115 22.83 -17.20 4.73
N PHE A 116 22.05 -16.14 4.75
CA PHE A 116 22.51 -14.75 4.62
C PHE A 116 22.04 -13.90 5.80
N TRP A 117 22.70 -12.78 6.06
CA TRP A 117 22.31 -11.85 7.13
C TRP A 117 21.30 -10.80 6.65
N TYR A 118 20.30 -10.46 7.47
CA TYR A 118 19.28 -9.46 7.13
C TYR A 118 19.05 -8.44 8.25
N GLY A 119 19.43 -7.19 8.03
CA GLY A 119 19.10 -6.07 8.89
C GLY A 119 17.96 -5.24 8.33
N TYR A 120 16.94 -4.92 9.12
CA TYR A 120 15.85 -4.04 8.68
C TYR A 120 15.44 -3.03 9.75
N HIS A 121 14.98 -1.84 9.32
CA HIS A 121 14.53 -0.80 10.25
C HIS A 121 13.12 -1.06 10.82
N LYS A 122 12.83 -0.64 12.06
CA LYS A 122 11.50 -0.79 12.70
C LYS A 122 10.34 -0.17 11.93
N ASP A 123 10.62 0.80 11.07
CA ASP A 123 9.65 1.48 10.21
C ASP A 123 9.32 0.70 8.93
N ALA A 124 9.94 -0.46 8.73
CA ALA A 124 9.71 -1.33 7.59
C ALA A 124 8.23 -1.72 7.45
N HIS A 125 7.73 -1.62 6.23
CA HIS A 125 6.48 -2.25 5.83
C HIS A 125 6.59 -3.78 5.97
N THR A 126 5.49 -4.49 6.20
CA THR A 126 5.48 -5.97 6.35
C THR A 126 6.20 -6.69 5.21
N SER A 127 6.11 -6.19 3.98
CA SER A 127 6.84 -6.72 2.82
C SER A 127 8.36 -6.67 2.97
N LEU A 128 8.90 -5.68 3.67
CA LEU A 128 10.33 -5.52 3.97
C LEU A 128 10.72 -6.22 5.28
N VAL A 129 9.76 -6.64 6.11
CA VAL A 129 10.01 -7.52 7.26
C VAL A 129 10.12 -8.99 6.81
N GLY A 130 9.29 -9.40 5.84
CA GLY A 130 9.17 -10.77 5.35
C GLY A 130 10.49 -11.49 4.97
N PRO A 131 11.48 -10.84 4.34
CA PRO A 131 12.75 -11.48 3.97
C PRO A 131 13.50 -12.13 5.13
N ARG A 132 13.27 -11.70 6.38
CA ARG A 132 13.89 -12.29 7.57
C ARG A 132 13.60 -13.80 7.72
N GLU A 133 12.51 -14.29 7.14
CA GLU A 133 12.13 -15.71 7.21
C GLU A 133 13.04 -16.58 6.32
N HIS A 134 13.85 -15.97 5.44
CA HIS A 134 14.85 -16.68 4.63
C HIS A 134 16.23 -16.77 5.28
N THR A 135 16.41 -16.27 6.51
CA THR A 135 17.76 -16.07 7.10
C THR A 135 18.10 -17.08 8.21
N ASN A 136 17.27 -18.09 8.46
CA ASN A 136 17.47 -19.07 9.54
C ASN A 136 17.79 -18.40 10.91
N GLY A 137 17.16 -17.26 11.19
CA GLY A 137 17.37 -16.49 12.42
C GLY A 137 18.53 -15.49 12.40
N GLN A 138 19.30 -15.40 11.30
CA GLN A 138 20.35 -14.39 11.12
C GLN A 138 19.77 -13.05 10.66
N HIS A 139 18.95 -12.42 11.50
CA HIS A 139 18.37 -11.12 11.21
C HIS A 139 18.35 -10.19 12.42
N HIS A 140 18.34 -8.89 12.15
CA HIS A 140 18.26 -7.84 13.18
C HIS A 140 17.23 -6.78 12.80
N CYS A 141 16.41 -6.38 13.76
CA CYS A 141 15.50 -5.24 13.61
C CYS A 141 16.11 -4.02 14.32
N PHE A 142 16.54 -3.02 13.56
CA PHE A 142 17.02 -1.76 14.10
C PHE A 142 15.85 -0.95 14.66
N THR A 143 15.93 -0.62 15.94
CA THR A 143 14.87 0.05 16.70
C THR A 143 14.94 1.57 16.63
N SER A 144 16.03 2.13 16.12
CA SER A 144 16.22 3.56 15.93
C SER A 144 17.23 3.88 14.83
N ASP A 145 17.13 5.08 14.27
CA ASP A 145 18.11 5.61 13.31
C ASP A 145 19.53 5.62 13.93
N GLN A 146 19.66 5.96 15.21
CA GLN A 146 20.95 5.94 15.93
C GLN A 146 21.55 4.54 16.00
N GLU A 147 20.74 3.49 16.15
CA GLU A 147 21.26 2.11 16.18
C GLU A 147 21.85 1.70 14.82
N VAL A 148 21.27 2.17 13.71
CA VAL A 148 21.83 1.97 12.36
C VAL A 148 23.15 2.73 12.24
N GLU A 149 23.18 3.99 12.67
CA GLU A 149 24.39 4.83 12.64
C GLU A 149 25.53 4.22 13.46
N ASP A 150 25.25 3.79 14.71
CA ASP A 150 26.22 3.16 15.59
C ASP A 150 26.75 1.85 15.00
N TRP A 151 25.92 1.08 14.28
CA TRP A 151 26.36 -0.12 13.59
C TRP A 151 27.24 0.18 12.37
N LEU A 152 26.85 1.16 11.54
CA LEU A 152 27.61 1.56 10.35
C LEU A 152 28.97 2.17 10.70
N LEU A 153 29.03 3.01 11.74
CA LEU A 153 30.25 3.53 12.34
C LEU A 153 30.98 2.47 13.16
N GLY A 154 30.24 1.48 13.61
CA GLY A 154 30.77 0.30 14.24
C GLY A 154 31.11 0.46 15.72
N TYR A 155 30.46 1.42 16.36
CA TYR A 155 30.36 1.53 17.79
C TYR A 155 29.50 0.41 18.41
N ARG A 156 28.81 -0.36 17.57
CA ARG A 156 27.95 -1.46 17.99
C ARG A 156 28.13 -2.71 17.12
N SER A 157 28.40 -3.84 17.77
CA SER A 157 28.28 -5.17 17.16
C SER A 157 26.84 -5.66 17.25
N LEU A 158 26.36 -6.36 16.22
CA LEU A 158 25.00 -6.88 16.19
C LEU A 158 24.95 -8.37 16.60
N PRO A 159 23.87 -8.81 17.26
CA PRO A 159 23.66 -10.23 17.52
C PRO A 159 23.64 -11.01 16.21
N GLY A 160 24.36 -12.15 16.16
CA GLY A 160 24.34 -13.03 14.99
C GLY A 160 25.11 -12.53 13.78
N ARG A 161 25.87 -11.43 13.88
CA ARG A 161 26.82 -10.99 12.84
C ARG A 161 28.15 -10.57 13.45
N ARG A 162 29.20 -11.35 13.22
CA ARG A 162 30.56 -11.03 13.68
C ARG A 162 31.19 -9.98 12.76
N GLU A 163 32.23 -9.30 13.22
CA GLU A 163 32.90 -8.28 12.41
C GLU A 163 33.68 -8.88 11.23
N ASP A 164 34.17 -10.10 11.38
CA ASP A 164 34.86 -10.92 10.40
C ASP A 164 33.91 -11.82 9.58
N ASP A 165 32.60 -11.65 9.73
CA ASP A 165 31.60 -12.45 9.03
C ASP A 165 31.46 -12.04 7.56
N GLU A 166 32.00 -12.85 6.66
CA GLU A 166 31.93 -12.64 5.21
C GLU A 166 30.59 -13.07 4.58
N THR A 167 29.63 -13.55 5.39
CA THR A 167 28.32 -13.96 4.90
C THR A 167 27.63 -12.79 4.17
N PRO A 168 27.03 -13.04 2.98
CA PRO A 168 26.25 -12.03 2.27
C PRO A 168 25.21 -11.40 3.19
N GLY A 169 25.06 -10.09 3.11
CA GLY A 169 24.13 -9.34 3.96
C GLY A 169 23.23 -8.39 3.19
N ILE A 170 22.09 -8.06 3.78
CA ILE A 170 21.23 -6.97 3.30
C ILE A 170 20.96 -6.01 4.46
N LEU A 171 21.17 -4.72 4.22
CA LEU A 171 20.62 -3.63 5.03
C LEU A 171 19.38 -3.07 4.32
N ALA A 172 18.20 -3.33 4.87
CA ALA A 172 16.93 -2.92 4.30
C ALA A 172 16.27 -1.79 5.10
N PHE A 173 15.82 -0.73 4.43
CA PHE A 173 15.10 0.35 5.10
C PHE A 173 14.12 1.05 4.15
N PRO A 174 12.99 1.55 4.66
CA PRO A 174 12.11 2.39 3.86
C PRO A 174 12.69 3.79 3.71
N GLY A 175 12.64 4.37 2.53
CA GLY A 175 12.96 5.78 2.32
C GLY A 175 11.95 6.71 3.00
N GLN A 176 10.72 6.23 3.19
CA GLN A 176 9.68 6.93 3.93
C GLN A 176 8.78 5.93 4.66
N SER A 177 8.55 6.16 5.95
CA SER A 177 7.61 5.40 6.77
C SER A 177 6.20 5.50 6.20
N ASN A 178 5.59 4.36 5.87
CA ASN A 178 4.22 4.33 5.38
C ASN A 178 3.19 4.64 6.49
N MET A 179 3.60 4.56 7.76
CA MET A 179 2.78 4.91 8.92
C MET A 179 2.82 6.41 9.19
N THR A 180 3.99 6.97 9.51
CA THR A 180 4.12 8.35 10.02
C THR A 180 4.54 9.34 8.95
N GLY A 181 4.89 8.89 7.74
CA GLY A 181 5.42 9.75 6.69
C GLY A 181 6.85 10.23 6.91
N ARG A 182 7.51 9.95 8.05
CA ARG A 182 8.90 10.38 8.27
C ARG A 182 9.82 9.76 7.23
N ARG A 183 10.87 10.47 6.84
CA ARG A 183 11.88 10.02 5.87
C ARG A 183 13.15 9.61 6.60
N LEU A 184 13.71 8.46 6.21
CA LEU A 184 14.91 7.91 6.83
C LEU A 184 16.16 8.39 6.06
N PRO A 185 17.35 8.42 6.71
CA PRO A 185 18.58 8.86 6.07
C PRO A 185 18.97 7.99 4.86
N LEU A 186 18.87 8.56 3.65
CA LEU A 186 19.31 7.89 2.42
C LEU A 186 20.84 7.71 2.36
N SER A 187 21.59 8.44 3.19
CA SER A 187 23.05 8.36 3.27
C SER A 187 23.57 7.02 3.81
N TRP A 188 22.71 6.18 4.40
CA TRP A 188 23.11 4.86 4.91
C TRP A 188 23.68 3.94 3.83
N SER A 189 23.17 3.99 2.59
CA SER A 189 23.74 3.24 1.47
C SER A 189 25.20 3.63 1.21
N LYS A 190 25.49 4.94 1.18
CA LYS A 190 26.85 5.47 1.03
C LYS A 190 27.76 5.04 2.18
N LYS A 191 27.28 5.18 3.43
CA LYS A 191 28.04 4.82 4.64
C LYS A 191 28.36 3.33 4.70
N LEU A 192 27.40 2.48 4.35
CA LEU A 192 27.57 1.03 4.29
C LEU A 192 28.68 0.66 3.30
N ARG A 193 28.57 1.18 2.07
CA ARG A 193 29.53 0.90 1.00
C ARG A 193 30.93 1.43 1.31
N GLY A 194 31.03 2.57 1.96
CA GLY A 194 32.30 3.18 2.38
C GLY A 194 32.92 2.56 3.64
N SER A 195 32.26 1.60 4.29
CA SER A 195 32.73 1.03 5.56
C SER A 195 33.84 0.01 5.33
N THR A 196 34.98 0.13 6.01
CA THR A 196 36.13 -0.79 5.86
C THR A 196 35.98 -2.12 6.61
N ARG A 197 34.81 -2.40 7.21
CA ARG A 197 34.53 -3.61 7.99
C ARG A 197 34.24 -4.78 7.07
N ILE A 198 34.84 -5.94 7.33
CA ILE A 198 34.66 -7.16 6.53
C ILE A 198 33.17 -7.51 6.42
N SER A 199 32.45 -7.50 7.54
CA SER A 199 31.01 -7.77 7.54
C SER A 199 30.16 -6.77 6.75
N HIS A 200 30.66 -5.58 6.44
CA HIS A 200 29.96 -4.61 5.61
C HIS A 200 30.33 -4.74 4.13
N GLN A 201 31.53 -5.22 3.80
CA GLN A 201 32.02 -5.35 2.43
C GLN A 201 31.17 -6.29 1.57
N ASN A 202 30.57 -7.33 2.18
CA ASN A 202 29.61 -8.22 1.51
C ASN A 202 28.14 -7.92 1.88
N THR A 203 27.82 -6.66 2.23
CA THR A 203 26.47 -6.23 2.55
C THR A 203 25.95 -5.22 1.55
N TYR A 204 24.72 -5.44 1.09
CA TYR A 204 24.06 -4.62 0.09
C TYR A 204 22.88 -3.86 0.70
N SER A 205 22.60 -2.69 0.17
CA SER A 205 21.48 -1.85 0.61
C SER A 205 20.20 -2.12 -0.22
N LEU A 206 19.08 -2.31 0.47
CA LEU A 206 17.74 -2.46 -0.11
C LEU A 206 16.84 -1.31 0.35
N LEU A 207 16.61 -0.34 -0.53
CA LEU A 207 15.75 0.81 -0.26
C LEU A 207 14.30 0.53 -0.70
N ASP A 208 13.36 0.55 0.24
CA ASP A 208 11.93 0.62 -0.08
C ASP A 208 11.50 2.07 -0.33
N ALA A 209 11.41 2.45 -1.60
CA ALA A 209 11.01 3.78 -2.04
C ALA A 209 9.49 3.90 -2.29
N ALA A 210 8.69 2.86 -2.00
CA ALA A 210 7.26 2.86 -2.34
C ALA A 210 6.47 3.98 -1.65
N GLY A 211 6.84 4.36 -0.43
CA GLY A 211 6.28 5.53 0.25
C GLY A 211 6.94 6.85 -0.18
N LEU A 212 8.26 6.83 -0.41
CA LEU A 212 9.06 8.03 -0.69
C LEU A 212 8.75 8.62 -2.07
N ALA A 213 8.63 7.78 -3.09
CA ALA A 213 8.42 8.17 -4.48
C ALA A 213 7.04 8.79 -4.75
N THR A 214 6.10 8.72 -3.79
CA THR A 214 4.76 9.34 -3.92
C THR A 214 4.82 10.86 -3.99
N THR A 215 5.80 11.48 -3.31
CA THR A 215 5.84 12.94 -3.08
C THR A 215 7.27 13.49 -3.08
N THR A 216 8.21 12.79 -3.71
CA THR A 216 9.64 13.15 -3.73
C THR A 216 10.29 12.75 -5.03
N GLN A 217 11.18 13.61 -5.53
CA GLN A 217 12.12 13.21 -6.58
C GLN A 217 13.16 12.29 -5.96
N LEU A 218 13.29 11.06 -6.46
CA LEU A 218 14.42 10.21 -6.11
C LEU A 218 15.69 10.76 -6.78
N ASP A 219 16.83 10.57 -6.12
CA ASP A 219 18.14 11.08 -6.55
C ASP A 219 19.14 9.92 -6.63
N PHE A 220 19.59 9.62 -7.84
CA PHE A 220 20.63 8.64 -8.15
C PHE A 220 21.81 9.30 -8.87
N SER A 221 21.97 10.63 -8.69
CA SER A 221 23.00 11.42 -9.38
C SER A 221 24.43 11.00 -9.02
N ASP A 222 24.64 10.43 -7.82
CA ASP A 222 25.87 9.78 -7.38
C ASP A 222 25.65 8.25 -7.31
N PRO A 223 26.10 7.48 -8.32
CA PRO A 223 25.96 6.02 -8.34
C PRO A 223 26.63 5.29 -7.17
N ASP A 224 27.63 5.89 -6.53
CA ASP A 224 28.35 5.28 -5.41
C ASP A 224 27.68 5.55 -4.07
N ALA A 225 26.96 6.67 -3.95
CA ALA A 225 26.08 6.94 -2.82
C ALA A 225 24.71 6.24 -2.90
N SER A 226 24.31 5.82 -4.11
CA SER A 226 23.02 5.22 -4.37
C SER A 226 22.84 3.82 -3.74
N PRO A 227 21.60 3.41 -3.43
CA PRO A 227 21.31 2.05 -2.99
C PRO A 227 21.66 1.01 -4.05
N ASP A 228 21.98 -0.22 -3.60
CA ASP A 228 22.22 -1.35 -4.50
C ASP A 228 20.94 -1.79 -5.20
N PHE A 229 19.86 -1.85 -4.43
CA PHE A 229 18.53 -2.22 -4.86
C PHE A 229 17.53 -1.19 -4.36
N THR A 230 16.70 -0.63 -5.25
CA THR A 230 15.59 0.25 -4.88
C THR A 230 14.29 -0.30 -5.42
N VAL A 231 13.27 -0.41 -4.58
CA VAL A 231 11.96 -0.98 -4.94
C VAL A 231 10.86 0.06 -4.86
N LEU A 232 9.88 -0.01 -5.76
CA LEU A 232 8.71 0.86 -5.74
C LEU A 232 7.49 0.23 -6.43
N SER A 233 6.33 0.86 -6.24
CA SER A 233 5.09 0.56 -6.95
C SER A 233 4.57 1.82 -7.64
N PHE A 234 4.33 1.74 -8.94
CA PHE A 234 3.90 2.89 -9.75
C PHE A 234 2.46 3.33 -9.46
N TYR A 235 1.56 2.41 -9.07
CA TYR A 235 0.21 2.77 -8.65
C TYR A 235 0.18 3.70 -7.42
N LYS A 236 1.24 3.73 -6.60
CA LYS A 236 1.35 4.68 -5.48
C LYS A 236 1.70 6.10 -5.94
N ILE A 237 2.33 6.23 -7.10
CA ILE A 237 2.73 7.52 -7.69
C ILE A 237 1.62 8.05 -8.61
N PHE A 238 1.05 7.16 -9.42
CA PHE A 238 0.15 7.53 -10.53
C PHE A 238 -1.29 7.00 -10.39
N GLY A 239 -1.57 6.10 -9.44
CA GLY A 239 -2.88 5.45 -9.26
C GLY A 239 -3.19 4.32 -10.25
N PHE A 240 -2.53 4.33 -11.41
CA PHE A 240 -2.52 3.30 -12.43
C PHE A 240 -1.23 3.49 -13.25
N PRO A 241 -0.56 2.44 -13.75
CA PRO A 241 -0.94 1.02 -13.72
C PRO A 241 -0.51 0.26 -12.45
N ASP A 242 -1.12 -0.92 -12.26
CA ASP A 242 -0.67 -1.93 -11.30
C ASP A 242 0.64 -2.57 -11.79
N LEU A 243 1.73 -1.90 -11.47
CA LEU A 243 3.08 -2.26 -11.89
C LEU A 243 4.08 -1.79 -10.81
N GLY A 244 5.15 -2.55 -10.61
CA GLY A 244 6.27 -2.19 -9.76
C GLY A 244 7.59 -2.22 -10.51
N ALA A 245 8.64 -1.80 -9.81
CA ALA A 245 10.00 -1.83 -10.33
C ALA A 245 11.00 -2.18 -9.24
N LEU A 246 12.05 -2.88 -9.67
CA LEU A 246 13.32 -3.03 -8.98
C LEU A 246 14.37 -2.28 -9.80
N ILE A 247 14.88 -1.17 -9.26
CA ILE A 247 16.05 -0.48 -9.80
C ILE A 247 17.28 -1.17 -9.23
N VAL A 248 18.19 -1.58 -10.12
CA VAL A 248 19.41 -2.31 -9.79
C VAL A 248 20.61 -1.46 -10.15
N ARG A 249 21.48 -1.19 -9.18
CA ARG A 249 22.82 -0.66 -9.47
C ARG A 249 23.62 -1.74 -10.20
N ARG A 250 24.11 -1.45 -11.41
CA ARG A 250 24.74 -2.46 -12.29
C ARG A 250 25.89 -3.23 -11.61
N ASN A 251 26.72 -2.54 -10.83
CA ASN A 251 27.83 -3.15 -10.09
C ASN A 251 27.38 -4.18 -9.02
N SER A 252 26.12 -4.13 -8.60
CA SER A 252 25.53 -5.03 -7.60
C SER A 252 24.65 -6.11 -8.23
N ALA A 253 24.50 -6.11 -9.56
CA ALA A 253 23.60 -7.00 -10.28
C ALA A 253 24.00 -8.48 -10.24
N HIS A 254 25.29 -8.76 -10.06
CA HIS A 254 25.84 -10.11 -9.93
C HIS A 254 25.24 -10.91 -8.77
N ILE A 255 24.62 -10.25 -7.78
CA ILE A 255 23.88 -10.95 -6.72
C ILE A 255 22.58 -11.56 -7.24
N LEU A 256 21.89 -10.87 -8.17
CA LEU A 256 20.61 -11.31 -8.69
C LEU A 256 20.73 -12.49 -9.65
N THR A 257 21.92 -12.71 -10.21
CA THR A 257 22.19 -13.87 -11.09
C THR A 257 22.19 -15.20 -10.33
N TRP A 258 22.20 -15.20 -9.00
CA TRP A 258 22.15 -16.42 -8.19
C TRP A 258 20.75 -17.00 -8.01
N ARG A 259 19.70 -16.22 -8.30
CA ARG A 259 18.31 -16.68 -8.21
C ARG A 259 18.10 -17.96 -9.03
N LYS A 260 17.71 -19.08 -8.43
CA LYS A 260 17.57 -20.37 -9.11
C LYS A 260 16.33 -20.48 -9.98
N TYR A 261 15.24 -19.83 -9.60
CA TYR A 261 14.01 -19.87 -10.37
C TYR A 261 14.17 -19.14 -11.71
N PHE A 262 13.61 -19.73 -12.76
CA PHE A 262 13.46 -19.13 -14.08
C PHE A 262 12.08 -19.51 -14.64
N GLY A 263 11.46 -18.60 -15.39
CA GLY A 263 10.19 -18.84 -16.05
C GLY A 263 10.09 -18.17 -17.43
N GLY A 264 9.55 -18.90 -18.40
CA GLY A 264 9.25 -18.37 -19.73
C GLY A 264 10.46 -17.82 -20.47
N GLY A 265 10.40 -16.54 -20.88
CA GLY A 265 11.39 -15.92 -21.75
C GLY A 265 12.75 -15.56 -21.12
N THR A 266 13.03 -15.96 -19.87
CA THR A 266 14.29 -15.66 -19.15
C THR A 266 15.42 -16.65 -19.44
N VAL A 267 15.14 -17.73 -20.18
CA VAL A 267 16.13 -18.71 -20.65
C VAL A 267 16.36 -18.60 -22.16
N SER A 268 17.61 -18.76 -22.58
CA SER A 268 18.02 -18.81 -23.99
C SER A 268 18.07 -20.25 -24.52
N SER A 269 18.30 -21.23 -23.65
CA SER A 269 18.29 -22.67 -23.98
C SER A 269 17.92 -23.51 -22.76
N LEU A 270 17.22 -24.62 -22.97
CA LEU A 270 16.78 -25.57 -21.94
C LEU A 270 16.77 -26.99 -22.49
N THR A 271 17.43 -27.92 -21.81
CA THR A 271 17.31 -29.36 -22.04
C THR A 271 16.61 -30.00 -20.85
N VAL A 272 15.63 -30.87 -21.12
CA VAL A 272 14.82 -31.53 -20.07
C VAL A 272 14.84 -33.06 -20.16
N ILE A 273 15.16 -33.60 -21.33
CA ILE A 273 15.23 -35.06 -21.56
C ILE A 273 16.71 -35.45 -21.60
N HIS A 274 17.03 -36.57 -20.94
CA HIS A 274 18.37 -37.11 -20.70
C HIS A 274 19.21 -36.34 -19.66
N GLU A 275 19.51 -35.08 -19.91
CA GLU A 275 20.29 -34.24 -18.99
C GLU A 275 19.60 -32.88 -18.84
N ALA A 276 19.24 -32.54 -17.59
CA ALA A 276 18.59 -31.27 -17.30
C ALA A 276 19.63 -30.16 -17.23
N SER A 277 19.57 -29.21 -18.16
CA SER A 277 20.45 -28.04 -18.18
C SER A 277 19.71 -26.83 -18.72
N TYR A 278 20.11 -25.63 -18.31
CA TYR A 278 19.53 -24.39 -18.82
C TYR A 278 20.58 -23.29 -18.90
N HIS A 279 20.38 -22.37 -19.85
CA HIS A 279 21.13 -21.12 -19.95
C HIS A 279 20.16 -19.96 -19.80
N ARG A 280 20.44 -19.05 -18.86
CA ARG A 280 19.68 -17.80 -18.76
C ARG A 280 20.06 -16.85 -19.86
N LYS A 281 19.14 -15.94 -20.18
CA LYS A 281 19.49 -14.73 -20.89
C LYS A 281 20.36 -13.87 -19.98
N ASP A 282 21.44 -13.35 -20.55
CA ASP A 282 22.46 -12.55 -19.86
C ASP A 282 22.81 -11.27 -20.65
N ALA A 283 22.04 -10.95 -21.71
CA ALA A 283 22.23 -9.74 -22.50
C ALA A 283 22.05 -8.46 -21.66
N THR A 284 21.04 -8.45 -20.78
CA THR A 284 20.81 -7.40 -19.79
C THR A 284 20.41 -7.99 -18.44
N ILE A 285 20.39 -7.18 -17.37
CA ILE A 285 20.03 -7.64 -16.03
C ILE A 285 18.55 -8.00 -15.98
N HIS A 286 17.69 -7.17 -16.59
CA HIS A 286 16.25 -7.40 -16.59
C HIS A 286 15.82 -8.61 -17.42
N ASP A 287 16.51 -8.94 -18.52
CA ASP A 287 16.19 -10.12 -19.35
C ASP A 287 16.25 -11.45 -18.58
N GLY A 288 17.15 -11.55 -17.59
CA GLY A 288 17.30 -12.75 -16.76
C GLY A 288 16.35 -12.82 -15.57
N LEU A 289 15.59 -11.76 -15.30
CA LEU A 289 14.78 -11.60 -14.08
C LEU A 289 13.27 -11.41 -14.36
N GLU A 290 12.91 -11.00 -15.58
CA GLU A 290 11.54 -10.76 -16.01
C GLU A 290 10.87 -12.06 -16.52
N ASP A 291 10.41 -12.89 -15.59
CA ASP A 291 9.82 -14.20 -15.90
C ASP A 291 8.58 -14.09 -16.80
N GLY A 292 8.60 -14.78 -17.94
CA GLY A 292 7.46 -14.90 -18.84
C GLY A 292 7.25 -13.73 -19.81
N THR A 293 6.00 -13.55 -20.25
CA THR A 293 5.62 -12.36 -21.03
C THR A 293 5.36 -11.22 -20.06
N LEU A 294 6.09 -10.13 -20.20
CA LEU A 294 5.86 -8.91 -19.42
C LEU A 294 4.44 -8.39 -19.60
N PRO A 295 3.87 -7.69 -18.60
CA PRO A 295 2.59 -7.00 -18.73
C PRO A 295 2.76 -5.74 -19.60
N PHE A 296 3.07 -5.91 -20.89
CA PHE A 296 3.45 -4.84 -21.81
C PHE A 296 2.37 -3.75 -21.94
N HIS A 297 1.08 -4.09 -21.83
CA HIS A 297 0.01 -3.10 -21.73
C HIS A 297 0.13 -2.20 -20.49
N SER A 298 0.41 -2.78 -19.32
CA SER A 298 0.68 -2.00 -18.10
C SER A 298 1.94 -1.16 -18.25
N ILE A 299 2.97 -1.66 -18.95
CA ILE A 299 4.18 -0.88 -19.22
C ILE A 299 3.86 0.30 -20.15
N ILE A 300 3.08 0.10 -21.21
CA ILE A 300 2.60 1.20 -22.08
C ILE A 300 1.82 2.25 -21.26
N ALA A 301 0.92 1.80 -20.38
CA ALA A 301 0.19 2.68 -19.48
C ALA A 301 1.11 3.49 -18.56
N LEU A 302 2.22 2.90 -18.07
CA LEU A 302 3.22 3.62 -17.28
C LEU A 302 3.87 4.75 -18.10
N GLY A 303 4.17 4.50 -19.38
CA GLY A 303 4.67 5.54 -20.28
C GLY A 303 3.71 6.72 -20.39
N CYS A 304 2.42 6.45 -20.52
CA CYS A 304 1.37 7.47 -20.53
C CYS A 304 1.27 8.20 -19.20
N ALA A 305 1.34 7.46 -18.10
CA ALA A 305 1.23 7.98 -16.74
C ALA A 305 2.35 8.97 -16.42
N ILE A 306 3.60 8.67 -16.77
CA ILE A 306 4.75 9.56 -16.58
C ILE A 306 4.53 10.88 -17.34
N ASP A 307 4.15 10.80 -18.61
CA ASP A 307 3.96 12.00 -19.44
C ASP A 307 2.85 12.91 -18.88
N VAL A 308 1.70 12.33 -18.54
CA VAL A 308 0.56 13.07 -17.97
C VAL A 308 0.94 13.67 -16.62
N HIS A 309 1.61 12.90 -15.76
CA HIS A 309 2.01 13.37 -14.44
C HIS A 309 2.96 14.57 -14.52
N LEU A 310 3.95 14.53 -15.43
CA LEU A 310 4.83 15.66 -15.68
C LEU A 310 4.08 16.84 -16.30
N SER A 311 3.11 16.61 -17.18
CA SER A 311 2.27 17.67 -17.76
C SER A 311 1.42 18.39 -16.70
N LEU A 312 0.82 17.66 -15.76
CA LEU A 312 -0.07 18.24 -14.74
C LEU A 312 0.69 18.95 -13.62
N TYR A 313 1.82 18.39 -13.18
CA TYR A 313 2.50 18.85 -11.98
C TYR A 313 3.87 19.50 -12.23
N GLY A 314 4.41 19.36 -13.44
CA GLY A 314 5.73 19.83 -13.86
C GLY A 314 6.87 18.96 -13.34
N SER A 315 6.95 18.71 -12.02
CA SER A 315 7.99 17.89 -11.41
C SER A 315 7.58 17.32 -10.05
N MET A 316 8.27 16.25 -9.63
CA MET A 316 8.12 15.72 -8.27
C MET A 316 8.55 16.72 -7.19
N ILE A 317 9.45 17.67 -7.52
CA ILE A 317 9.85 18.75 -6.61
C ILE A 317 8.67 19.68 -6.32
N ASN A 318 7.87 20.02 -7.33
CA ASN A 318 6.67 20.84 -7.15
C ASN A 318 5.63 20.11 -6.30
N ILE A 319 5.42 18.82 -6.57
CA ILE A 319 4.53 17.96 -5.76
C ILE A 319 5.00 17.96 -4.31
N SER A 320 6.28 17.73 -4.05
CA SER A 320 6.86 17.72 -2.71
C SER A 320 6.62 19.02 -1.95
N LYS A 321 6.82 20.18 -2.61
CA LYS A 321 6.58 21.50 -2.02
C LYS A 321 5.10 21.74 -1.70
N HIS A 322 4.20 21.27 -2.56
CA HIS A 322 2.75 21.44 -2.45
C HIS A 322 2.16 20.53 -1.38
N THR A 323 2.48 19.25 -1.39
CA THR A 323 1.98 18.31 -0.39
C THR A 323 2.53 18.65 1.00
N MET A 324 3.79 19.05 1.12
CA MET A 324 4.35 19.53 2.41
C MET A 324 3.61 20.78 2.93
N PHE A 325 3.20 21.70 2.05
CA PHE A 325 2.37 22.85 2.46
C PHE A 325 1.03 22.39 3.06
N LEU A 326 0.35 21.46 2.40
CA LEU A 326 -0.94 20.92 2.86
C LEU A 326 -0.79 20.13 4.15
N THR A 327 0.23 19.26 4.24
CA THR A 327 0.49 18.44 5.42
C THR A 327 0.82 19.29 6.63
N ARG A 328 1.58 20.38 6.47
CA ARG A 328 1.83 21.31 7.57
C ARG A 328 0.54 21.93 8.10
N ARG A 329 -0.35 22.40 7.23
CA ARG A 329 -1.64 22.94 7.66
C ARG A 329 -2.47 21.89 8.39
N LEU A 330 -2.53 20.68 7.85
CA LEU A 330 -3.25 19.58 8.47
C LEU A 330 -2.68 19.26 9.86
N PHE A 331 -1.35 19.17 9.99
CA PHE A 331 -0.66 18.94 11.25
C PHE A 331 -0.94 20.05 12.27
N GLU A 332 -0.78 21.32 11.88
CA GLU A 332 -1.05 22.48 12.74
C GLU A 332 -2.52 22.51 13.16
N GLY A 333 -3.45 22.19 12.26
CA GLY A 333 -4.87 22.07 12.55
C GLY A 333 -5.13 21.00 13.62
N LEU A 334 -4.78 19.74 13.33
CA LEU A 334 -5.00 18.61 14.25
C LEU A 334 -4.33 18.81 15.61
N SER A 335 -3.12 19.39 15.63
CA SER A 335 -2.36 19.65 16.86
C SER A 335 -3.00 20.71 17.76
N ASN A 336 -3.90 21.56 17.23
CA ASN A 336 -4.55 22.66 17.94
C ASN A 336 -6.00 22.38 18.34
N ILE A 337 -6.61 21.28 17.87
CA ILE A 337 -7.98 20.92 18.26
C ILE A 337 -7.99 20.50 19.74
N ARG A 338 -8.88 21.12 20.52
CA ARG A 338 -9.08 20.85 21.96
C ARG A 338 -10.56 20.61 22.26
N HIS A 339 -10.84 19.74 23.21
CA HIS A 339 -12.15 19.68 23.87
C HIS A 339 -12.39 20.94 24.70
N SER A 340 -13.62 21.16 25.16
CA SER A 340 -13.93 22.35 25.97
C SER A 340 -13.22 22.36 27.33
N ASN A 341 -12.69 21.23 27.79
CA ASN A 341 -11.87 21.10 28.99
C ASN A 341 -10.38 21.42 28.77
N GLY A 342 -9.99 21.79 27.54
CA GLY A 342 -8.62 22.11 27.17
C GLY A 342 -7.73 20.91 26.86
N LEU A 343 -8.21 19.66 26.95
CA LEU A 343 -7.47 18.47 26.54
C LEU A 343 -7.44 18.33 25.00
N PRO A 344 -6.36 17.76 24.42
CA PRO A 344 -6.26 17.53 22.98
C PRO A 344 -7.24 16.46 22.49
N VAL A 345 -7.83 16.70 21.31
CA VAL A 345 -8.66 15.71 20.59
C VAL A 345 -7.79 14.67 19.87
N CYS A 346 -6.58 15.05 19.45
CA CYS A 346 -5.70 14.19 18.67
C CYS A 346 -4.39 13.90 19.41
N GLU A 347 -4.00 12.63 19.48
CA GLU A 347 -2.63 12.22 19.77
C GLU A 347 -1.93 11.90 18.45
N ILE A 348 -0.99 12.74 18.03
CA ILE A 348 -0.26 12.59 16.75
C ILE A 348 1.05 11.87 16.99
N TYR A 349 1.33 10.84 16.18
CA TYR A 349 2.55 10.05 16.26
C TYR A 349 3.59 10.56 15.26
N HIS A 350 4.70 11.06 15.80
CA HIS A 350 5.90 11.45 15.05
C HIS A 350 7.13 11.20 15.93
N ASP A 351 8.32 11.07 15.33
CA ASP A 351 9.55 10.95 16.11
C ASP A 351 9.90 12.28 16.80
N ALA A 352 10.44 12.18 18.01
CA ALA A 352 10.98 13.30 18.76
C ALA A 352 12.35 13.67 18.19
N THR A 353 12.36 14.46 17.12
CA THR A 353 13.60 15.06 16.59
C THR A 353 13.75 16.47 17.14
N ASN A 354 14.98 17.00 17.09
CA ASN A 354 15.27 18.40 17.45
C ASN A 354 14.67 19.41 16.45
N VAL A 355 14.00 18.95 15.40
CA VAL A 355 13.38 19.76 14.36
C VAL A 355 11.87 19.77 14.56
N ARG A 356 11.21 20.90 14.27
CA ARG A 356 9.75 20.95 14.28
C ARG A 356 9.20 19.93 13.26
N PRO A 357 8.28 19.04 13.65
CA PRO A 357 7.73 18.05 12.74
C PRO A 357 6.93 18.76 11.63
N TYR A 358 6.90 18.16 10.43
CA TYR A 358 6.14 18.67 9.27
C TYR A 358 6.53 20.08 8.78
N THR A 359 7.78 20.50 8.99
CA THR A 359 8.29 21.78 8.43
C THR A 359 9.31 21.61 7.30
N ASP A 360 9.84 20.41 7.10
CA ASP A 360 10.85 20.12 6.10
C ASP A 360 10.45 18.90 5.24
N ALA A 361 10.40 19.12 3.93
CA ALA A 361 10.11 18.07 2.96
C ALA A 361 11.22 17.01 2.92
N THR A 362 12.46 17.31 3.29
CA THR A 362 13.52 16.28 3.25
C THR A 362 13.38 15.21 4.33
N THR A 363 12.77 15.57 5.46
CA THR A 363 12.62 14.69 6.64
C THR A 363 11.20 14.15 6.81
N GLN A 364 10.22 14.70 6.11
CA GLN A 364 8.81 14.35 6.29
C GLN A 364 8.05 14.32 4.96
N GLY A 365 7.23 13.28 4.79
CA GLY A 365 6.29 13.12 3.70
C GLY A 365 4.87 13.51 4.07
N ALA A 366 3.97 13.37 3.11
CA ALA A 366 2.61 13.88 3.18
C ALA A 366 1.62 12.98 3.95
N THR A 367 2.05 12.40 5.06
CA THR A 367 1.29 11.41 5.85
C THR A 367 1.34 11.76 7.32
N ILE A 368 0.20 11.71 8.01
CA ILE A 368 0.06 11.92 9.46
C ILE A 368 -0.65 10.71 10.07
N ALA A 369 -0.02 10.10 11.07
CA ALA A 369 -0.63 9.07 11.90
C ALA A 369 -1.07 9.66 13.25
N PHE A 370 -2.29 9.34 13.68
CA PHE A 370 -2.83 9.84 14.94
C PHE A 370 -3.92 8.91 15.49
N ASN A 371 -4.25 9.09 16.76
CA ASN A 371 -5.46 8.57 17.37
C ASN A 371 -6.31 9.70 17.92
N ILE A 372 -7.61 9.43 18.10
CA ILE A 372 -8.57 10.39 18.65
C ILE A 372 -8.82 10.08 20.12
N LEU A 373 -8.76 11.13 20.94
CA LEU A 373 -9.04 11.13 22.36
C LEU A 373 -10.44 11.72 22.61
N ARG A 374 -11.10 11.26 23.67
CA ARG A 374 -12.30 11.89 24.25
C ARG A 374 -11.91 12.91 25.31
N SER A 375 -12.89 13.68 25.79
CA SER A 375 -12.66 14.65 26.86
C SER A 375 -12.20 14.03 28.19
N ASP A 376 -12.42 12.73 28.41
CA ASP A 376 -11.90 11.98 29.57
C ASP A 376 -10.49 11.39 29.35
N GLY A 377 -9.90 11.59 28.16
CA GLY A 377 -8.60 11.03 27.77
C GLY A 377 -8.65 9.59 27.26
N SER A 378 -9.83 8.97 27.18
CA SER A 378 -9.99 7.64 26.56
C SER A 378 -9.91 7.71 25.04
N TYR A 379 -9.48 6.62 24.41
CA TYR A 379 -9.38 6.55 22.95
C TYR A 379 -10.73 6.26 22.28
N VAL A 380 -10.98 6.90 21.15
CA VAL A 380 -12.00 6.46 20.18
C VAL A 380 -11.37 5.35 19.33
N SER A 381 -12.13 4.27 19.07
CA SER A 381 -11.64 3.16 18.26
C SER A 381 -11.36 3.65 16.83
N TYR A 382 -10.26 3.19 16.23
CA TYR A 382 -9.83 3.67 14.91
C TYR A 382 -10.83 3.25 13.81
N SER A 383 -11.54 2.12 13.96
CA SER A 383 -12.59 1.72 13.02
C SER A 383 -13.82 2.61 13.13
N THR A 384 -14.16 3.06 14.33
CA THR A 384 -15.24 4.04 14.53
C THR A 384 -14.93 5.34 13.81
N VAL A 385 -13.68 5.82 13.89
CA VAL A 385 -13.25 7.02 13.17
C VAL A 385 -13.38 6.84 11.66
N GLU A 386 -12.90 5.70 11.12
CA GLU A 386 -13.01 5.38 9.70
C GLU A 386 -14.46 5.29 9.22
N GLN A 387 -15.34 4.64 9.99
CA GLN A 387 -16.77 4.53 9.67
C GLN A 387 -17.47 5.89 9.68
N LEU A 388 -17.16 6.76 10.65
CA LEU A 388 -17.73 8.11 10.72
C LEU A 388 -17.24 8.99 9.57
N ALA A 389 -15.96 8.89 9.22
CA ALA A 389 -15.38 9.58 8.07
C ALA A 389 -16.04 9.12 6.76
N ASN A 390 -16.21 7.80 6.58
CA ASN A 390 -16.87 7.22 5.40
C ASN A 390 -18.32 7.74 5.21
N ARG A 391 -19.07 7.94 6.30
CA ARG A 391 -20.44 8.53 6.25
C ARG A 391 -20.47 9.99 5.80
N LYS A 392 -19.31 10.65 5.78
CA LYS A 392 -19.13 12.05 5.38
C LYS A 392 -18.34 12.18 4.08
N ASP A 393 -18.19 11.09 3.33
CA ASP A 393 -17.40 11.04 2.09
C ASP A 393 -15.92 11.46 2.30
N ILE A 394 -15.39 11.16 3.48
CA ILE A 394 -13.99 11.33 3.86
C ILE A 394 -13.36 9.95 4.00
N TYR A 395 -12.33 9.66 3.21
CA TYR A 395 -11.70 8.35 3.16
C TYR A 395 -10.30 8.42 3.75
N VAL A 396 -10.15 7.96 4.97
CA VAL A 396 -8.87 7.74 5.66
C VAL A 396 -8.58 6.25 5.75
N ARG A 397 -7.40 5.88 6.25
CA ARG A 397 -7.10 4.47 6.55
C ARG A 397 -6.84 4.26 8.02
N ALA A 398 -7.45 3.23 8.58
CA ALA A 398 -7.29 2.87 9.97
C ALA A 398 -6.71 1.45 10.17
N GLY A 399 -6.09 1.21 11.33
CA GLY A 399 -5.59 -0.11 11.76
C GLY A 399 -4.08 -0.18 11.99
N GLY A 400 -3.50 -1.37 11.80
CA GLY A 400 -2.07 -1.62 12.01
C GLY A 400 -1.14 -1.14 10.87
N LEU A 401 -1.71 -0.60 9.78
CA LEU A 401 -1.03 0.02 8.64
C LEU A 401 0.12 -0.80 8.04
N CYS A 402 0.13 -2.11 8.21
CA CYS A 402 1.23 -2.99 7.76
C CYS A 402 2.62 -2.50 8.23
N ASN A 403 2.70 -1.84 9.40
CA ASN A 403 3.95 -1.33 9.98
C ASN A 403 4.09 -1.78 11.44
N PRO A 404 4.42 -3.06 11.70
CA PRO A 404 4.35 -3.64 13.03
C PRO A 404 5.34 -3.03 14.01
N GLY A 405 6.56 -2.69 13.54
CA GLY A 405 7.59 -2.07 14.39
C GLY A 405 7.22 -0.63 14.77
N GLY A 406 6.69 0.15 13.83
CA GLY A 406 6.13 1.48 14.08
C GLY A 406 4.99 1.43 15.11
N ILE A 407 3.98 0.60 14.87
CA ILE A 407 2.82 0.45 15.78
C ILE A 407 3.26 0.06 17.19
N ALA A 408 4.12 -0.96 17.33
CA ALA A 408 4.61 -1.39 18.65
C ALA A 408 5.39 -0.28 19.37
N SER A 409 6.21 0.47 18.63
CA SER A 409 7.04 1.55 19.18
C SER A 409 6.22 2.76 19.61
N TYR A 410 5.37 3.30 18.73
CA TYR A 410 4.63 4.54 18.99
C TYR A 410 3.51 4.35 20.01
N LEU A 411 2.79 3.22 19.95
CA LEU A 411 1.70 2.95 20.90
C LEU A 411 2.20 2.43 22.25
N LYS A 412 3.52 2.22 22.40
CA LYS A 412 4.16 1.66 23.60
C LYS A 412 3.45 0.37 24.05
N VAL A 413 3.13 -0.48 23.09
CA VAL A 413 2.44 -1.75 23.30
C VAL A 413 3.50 -2.85 23.38
N ALA A 414 3.57 -3.54 24.52
CA ALA A 414 4.53 -4.61 24.70
C ALA A 414 4.21 -5.80 23.75
N PRO A 415 5.21 -6.53 23.22
CA PRO A 415 4.99 -7.62 22.28
C PRO A 415 4.01 -8.70 22.75
N TRP A 416 3.96 -8.97 24.05
CA TRP A 416 3.02 -9.94 24.63
C TRP A 416 1.56 -9.48 24.59
N HIS A 417 1.28 -8.17 24.55
CA HIS A 417 -0.07 -7.67 24.31
C HIS A 417 -0.57 -8.06 22.91
N PHE A 418 0.27 -7.95 21.87
CA PHE A 418 -0.09 -8.39 20.52
C PHE A 418 -0.28 -9.89 20.43
N LYS A 419 0.59 -10.68 21.07
CA LYS A 419 0.42 -12.14 21.15
C LYS A 419 -0.90 -12.52 21.84
N ARG A 420 -1.24 -11.85 22.93
CA ARG A 420 -2.50 -12.05 23.65
C ARG A 420 -3.71 -11.63 22.82
N ALA A 421 -3.64 -10.47 22.14
CA ALA A 421 -4.68 -10.01 21.23
C ALA A 421 -4.91 -11.01 20.09
N TRP A 422 -3.83 -11.51 19.48
CA TRP A 422 -3.88 -12.52 18.42
C TRP A 422 -4.50 -13.84 18.89
N SER A 423 -4.11 -14.31 20.08
CA SER A 423 -4.70 -15.49 20.72
C SER A 423 -6.17 -15.28 21.10
N ALA A 424 -6.60 -14.03 21.31
CA ALA A 424 -7.98 -13.64 21.55
C ALA A 424 -8.79 -13.39 20.26
N GLY A 425 -8.21 -13.68 19.09
CA GLY A 425 -8.89 -13.57 17.80
C GLY A 425 -8.55 -12.33 16.97
N HIS A 426 -7.76 -11.37 17.49
CA HIS A 426 -7.41 -10.16 16.75
C HIS A 426 -6.70 -10.48 15.43
N ARG A 427 -7.20 -9.93 14.33
CA ARG A 427 -6.61 -9.99 12.99
C ARG A 427 -6.45 -8.58 12.45
N CYS A 428 -5.42 -8.36 11.63
CA CYS A 428 -5.06 -7.03 11.11
C CYS A 428 -6.13 -6.37 10.21
N SER A 429 -7.23 -7.07 9.88
CA SER A 429 -8.27 -6.64 8.95
C SER A 429 -9.69 -6.74 9.52
N GLU A 430 -9.88 -7.26 10.74
CA GLU A 430 -11.20 -7.50 11.32
C GLU A 430 -11.42 -6.57 12.52
N SER A 431 -12.46 -5.75 12.44
CA SER A 431 -12.92 -4.82 13.49
C SER A 431 -13.65 -5.59 14.58
N ASP A 432 -12.91 -6.28 15.44
CA ASP A 432 -13.45 -6.88 16.65
C ASP A 432 -13.14 -5.99 17.87
N ASN A 433 -13.79 -6.26 19.01
CA ASN A 433 -13.68 -5.57 20.31
C ASN A 433 -12.25 -5.54 20.95
N THR A 434 -11.20 -5.69 20.14
CA THR A 434 -9.78 -5.75 20.48
C THR A 434 -9.00 -4.54 19.97
N GLU A 435 -9.69 -3.49 19.49
CA GLU A 435 -9.06 -2.25 19.01
C GLU A 435 -8.46 -1.40 20.14
N ILE A 436 -9.03 -1.50 21.34
CA ILE A 436 -8.52 -0.87 22.55
C ILE A 436 -8.36 -1.96 23.61
N ILE A 437 -7.11 -2.29 23.97
CA ILE A 437 -6.80 -3.32 24.96
C ILE A 437 -6.14 -2.64 26.15
N ASN A 438 -6.75 -2.80 27.33
CA ASN A 438 -6.31 -2.16 28.58
C ASN A 438 -6.11 -0.64 28.44
N GLY A 439 -7.05 0.03 27.74
CA GLY A 439 -7.00 1.47 27.50
C GLY A 439 -5.95 1.93 26.49
N LYS A 440 -5.25 1.02 25.80
CA LYS A 440 -4.31 1.36 24.72
C LYS A 440 -4.86 0.93 23.35
N PRO A 441 -4.74 1.78 22.33
CA PRO A 441 -5.12 1.42 20.98
C PRO A 441 -4.16 0.35 20.43
N THR A 442 -4.67 -0.52 19.56
CA THR A 442 -3.87 -1.54 18.85
C THR A 442 -3.53 -1.14 17.40
N GLY A 443 -4.03 0.02 16.97
CA GLY A 443 -3.82 0.60 15.65
C GLY A 443 -3.91 2.12 15.71
N VAL A 444 -3.87 2.76 14.53
CA VAL A 444 -3.97 4.22 14.39
C VAL A 444 -4.84 4.58 13.21
N VAL A 445 -5.23 5.85 13.13
CA VAL A 445 -5.80 6.47 11.92
C VAL A 445 -4.66 7.16 11.16
N ARG A 446 -4.67 7.04 9.84
CA ARG A 446 -3.72 7.68 8.93
C ARG A 446 -4.45 8.54 7.92
N ALA A 447 -4.09 9.82 7.88
CA ALA A 447 -4.42 10.72 6.79
C ALA A 447 -3.18 10.96 5.93
N SER A 448 -3.29 10.76 4.63
CA SER A 448 -2.21 10.89 3.65
C SER A 448 -2.69 11.66 2.43
N LEU A 449 -1.94 12.69 2.07
CA LEU A 449 -2.25 13.63 0.99
C LEU A 449 -1.44 13.26 -0.27
N GLY A 450 -2.03 13.49 -1.44
CA GLY A 450 -1.45 13.19 -2.74
C GLY A 450 -1.21 14.45 -3.58
N ALA A 451 -0.66 14.27 -4.78
CA ALA A 451 -0.36 15.37 -5.70
C ALA A 451 -1.60 16.19 -6.12
N MET A 452 -2.78 15.56 -6.12
CA MET A 452 -4.08 16.13 -6.46
C MET A 452 -4.88 16.63 -5.26
N SER A 453 -4.36 16.50 -4.03
CA SER A 453 -5.03 17.05 -2.86
C SER A 453 -5.00 18.58 -2.90
N ILE A 454 -6.01 19.23 -2.33
CA ILE A 454 -6.10 20.70 -2.28
C ILE A 454 -6.47 21.18 -0.88
N LEU A 455 -6.43 22.50 -0.68
CA LEU A 455 -6.67 23.11 0.63
C LEU A 455 -8.05 22.75 1.20
N SER A 456 -9.07 22.66 0.34
CA SER A 456 -10.43 22.30 0.75
C SER A 456 -10.53 20.86 1.29
N ASP A 457 -9.66 19.94 0.86
CA ASP A 457 -9.63 18.57 1.42
C ASP A 457 -9.16 18.60 2.88
N VAL A 458 -8.10 19.38 3.14
CA VAL A 458 -7.57 19.58 4.50
C VAL A 458 -8.60 20.26 5.39
N ASP A 459 -9.25 21.32 4.88
CA ASP A 459 -10.24 22.07 5.64
C ASP A 459 -11.51 21.26 5.91
N THR A 460 -11.96 20.47 4.94
CA THR A 460 -13.10 19.54 5.11
C THR A 460 -12.79 18.51 6.18
N PHE A 461 -11.56 17.98 6.20
CA PHE A 461 -11.14 17.03 7.22
C PHE A 461 -11.07 17.66 8.61
N LEU A 462 -10.49 18.85 8.74
CA LEU A 462 -10.41 19.56 10.02
C LEU A 462 -11.81 19.95 10.53
N ALA A 463 -12.73 20.35 9.65
CA ALA A 463 -14.13 20.61 10.00
C ALA A 463 -14.82 19.34 10.51
N PHE A 464 -14.63 18.21 9.83
CA PHE A 464 -15.13 16.91 10.30
C PHE A 464 -14.61 16.55 11.70
N MET A 465 -13.32 16.79 11.97
CA MET A 465 -12.73 16.53 13.28
C MET A 465 -13.36 17.40 14.38
N LEU A 466 -13.58 18.69 14.09
CA LEU A 466 -14.21 19.63 15.00
C LEU A 466 -15.68 19.27 15.28
N GLU A 467 -16.45 18.97 14.24
CA GLU A 467 -17.89 18.68 14.36
C GLU A 467 -18.18 17.33 15.02
N THR A 468 -17.28 16.36 14.88
CA THR A 468 -17.56 14.96 15.25
C THR A 468 -16.94 14.56 16.59
N PHE A 469 -15.78 15.09 16.94
CA PHE A 469 -15.00 14.59 18.08
C PHE A 469 -14.71 15.63 19.17
N VAL A 470 -14.99 16.92 18.95
CA VAL A 470 -14.93 17.91 20.03
C VAL A 470 -16.14 17.72 20.93
N GLU A 471 -15.90 17.65 22.23
CA GLU A 471 -16.93 17.43 23.25
C GLU A 471 -17.02 18.69 24.12
N ASP A 472 -18.25 19.18 24.30
CA ASP A 472 -18.57 20.28 25.22
C ASP A 472 -18.94 19.72 26.61
N ILE A 473 -18.26 20.21 27.65
CA ILE A 473 -18.63 19.96 29.06
C ILE A 473 -19.97 20.65 29.31
N GLY A 474 -21.06 19.93 29.09
CA GLY A 474 -22.43 20.42 29.26
C GLY A 474 -23.48 19.54 28.59
N GLN A 475 -23.10 18.76 27.57
CA GLN A 475 -23.95 17.66 27.08
C GLN A 475 -23.56 16.36 27.77
N THR A 476 -24.19 16.09 28.92
CA THR A 476 -24.32 14.71 29.39
C THR A 476 -25.15 13.97 28.34
N VAL A 477 -24.50 13.28 27.40
CA VAL A 477 -25.20 12.33 26.54
C VAL A 477 -25.57 11.13 27.42
N ILE A 478 -26.71 11.23 28.10
CA ILE A 478 -27.35 10.06 28.68
C ILE A 478 -27.84 9.23 27.50
N ILE A 479 -27.08 8.23 27.08
CA ILE A 479 -27.58 7.17 26.22
C ILE A 479 -28.56 6.37 27.08
N THR A 480 -29.82 6.81 27.12
CA THR A 480 -30.91 5.96 27.57
C THR A 480 -31.27 5.05 26.41
N GLU A 481 -31.08 3.73 26.58
CA GLU A 481 -31.75 2.75 25.73
C GLU A 481 -33.25 3.05 25.77
N GLN A 482 -33.83 3.52 24.66
CA GLN A 482 -35.27 3.62 24.55
C GLN A 482 -35.86 2.24 24.25
N PRO A 483 -36.80 1.73 25.07
CA PRO A 483 -37.56 0.55 24.72
C PRO A 483 -38.45 0.87 23.51
N ARG A 484 -38.43 0.00 22.50
CA ARG A 484 -39.36 0.04 21.36
C ARG A 484 -40.82 0.05 21.85
N LYS A 485 -41.52 1.19 21.79
CA LYS A 485 -43.00 1.20 21.73
C LYS A 485 -43.57 2.33 20.86
N LYS A 486 -44.26 1.87 19.81
CA LYS A 486 -45.48 2.35 19.15
C LYS A 486 -45.75 3.87 19.08
N LEU A 487 -45.82 4.35 17.84
CA LEU A 487 -46.36 5.64 17.41
C LEU A 487 -47.70 5.99 18.08
N PRO A 488 -47.86 7.24 18.53
CA PRO A 488 -49.14 7.93 18.46
C PRO A 488 -49.05 9.21 17.61
N MET A 489 -50.17 9.51 16.95
CA MET A 489 -50.43 10.71 16.16
C MET A 489 -50.13 12.01 16.94
N VAL A 490 -49.45 12.95 16.30
CA VAL A 490 -49.28 14.33 16.79
C VAL A 490 -50.39 15.22 16.20
N ARG A 491 -51.10 15.91 17.09
CA ARG A 491 -52.00 17.04 16.80
C ARG A 491 -51.20 18.33 17.02
N ASN A 492 -51.31 19.26 16.08
CA ASN A 492 -50.51 20.50 15.99
C ASN A 492 -51.07 21.61 16.90
N GLN A 493 -50.22 22.19 17.76
CA GLN A 493 -50.28 23.56 18.34
C GLN A 493 -48.81 23.86 18.75
N GLY A 494 -48.05 24.85 18.25
CA GLY A 494 -48.32 26.27 18.07
C GLY A 494 -47.39 27.04 19.03
N GLY A 495 -46.34 27.71 18.54
CA GLY A 495 -45.48 28.57 19.37
C GLY A 495 -44.16 28.99 18.72
N VAL A 496 -44.02 30.30 18.44
CA VAL A 496 -42.91 30.97 17.72
C VAL A 496 -41.92 31.57 18.72
N GLY A 497 -40.61 31.51 18.41
CA GLY A 497 -39.58 32.39 18.99
C GLY A 497 -38.16 32.04 18.50
N PRO A 498 -37.33 33.00 18.05
CA PRO A 498 -35.97 32.72 17.58
C PRO A 498 -34.99 32.58 18.76
N VAL A 499 -34.25 31.48 18.82
CA VAL A 499 -33.13 31.30 19.76
C VAL A 499 -31.87 31.84 19.11
N VAL A 500 -31.31 32.90 19.69
CA VAL A 500 -30.03 33.48 19.29
C VAL A 500 -28.91 32.74 20.02
N VAL A 501 -28.10 31.97 19.27
CA VAL A 501 -26.85 31.37 19.79
C VAL A 501 -25.71 32.36 19.54
N LYS A 502 -25.03 32.79 20.61
CA LYS A 502 -23.82 33.62 20.52
C LYS A 502 -22.63 32.74 20.12
N VAL A 503 -22.02 33.06 18.98
CA VAL A 503 -20.70 32.54 18.57
C VAL A 503 -19.60 33.44 19.17
N PRO A 504 -18.61 32.92 19.92
CA PRO A 504 -17.43 33.70 20.30
C PRO A 504 -16.53 34.01 19.10
N GLY A 505 -15.96 35.22 19.11
CA GLY A 505 -15.46 35.98 17.97
C GLY A 505 -14.39 35.39 17.03
N SER A 506 -14.56 35.78 15.76
CA SER A 506 -13.61 36.34 14.78
C SER A 506 -12.43 35.49 14.26
N TRP A 507 -12.68 34.83 13.12
CA TRP A 507 -11.73 34.67 12.01
C TRP A 507 -12.40 35.19 10.72
N PRO A 508 -11.69 35.81 9.77
CA PRO A 508 -12.32 36.53 8.67
C PRO A 508 -12.89 35.56 7.62
N THR A 509 -14.19 35.27 7.70
CA THR A 509 -14.96 34.69 6.61
C THR A 509 -15.32 35.79 5.62
N ARG A 510 -14.78 35.72 4.40
CA ARG A 510 -15.38 36.42 3.26
C ARG A 510 -16.75 35.78 2.99
N GLU A 511 -17.69 36.64 2.61
CA GLU A 511 -19.14 36.49 2.52
C GLU A 511 -19.69 35.08 2.16
N PRO A 512 -20.78 34.63 2.82
CA PRO A 512 -21.46 33.39 2.46
C PRO A 512 -22.28 33.54 1.16
N PHE A 513 -22.00 32.68 0.18
CA PHE A 513 -22.83 32.50 -0.99
C PHE A 513 -24.23 31.98 -0.60
N LEU A 514 -25.27 32.70 -1.02
CA LEU A 514 -26.68 32.29 -0.93
C LEU A 514 -26.96 31.14 -1.92
N ILE A 515 -27.23 29.94 -1.40
CA ILE A 515 -27.81 28.85 -2.20
C ILE A 515 -29.32 28.99 -2.18
N ASN A 516 -29.90 29.34 -3.33
CA ASN A 516 -31.34 29.45 -3.53
C ASN A 516 -31.94 28.04 -3.69
N THR A 517 -32.63 27.54 -2.65
CA THR A 517 -33.40 26.30 -2.68
C THR A 517 -34.76 26.52 -3.36
N GLY A 518 -34.73 26.68 -4.68
CA GLY A 518 -35.93 26.81 -5.51
C GLY A 518 -36.72 25.51 -5.63
N LEU A 519 -37.48 25.16 -4.59
CA LEU A 519 -38.55 24.16 -4.67
C LEU A 519 -39.72 24.75 -5.49
N LYS A 520 -39.91 24.28 -6.73
CA LYS A 520 -41.19 24.40 -7.45
C LYS A 520 -41.99 23.12 -7.27
N GLN A 521 -43.13 23.24 -6.58
CA GLN A 521 -44.20 22.25 -6.55
C GLN A 521 -44.67 21.91 -7.97
N LYS A 522 -44.76 20.62 -8.30
CA LYS A 522 -45.77 20.10 -9.23
C LYS A 522 -46.39 18.83 -8.67
N SER A 523 -47.71 18.86 -8.62
CA SER A 523 -48.64 17.81 -8.23
C SER A 523 -48.84 16.78 -9.35
N ARG A 524 -48.95 15.50 -8.98
CA ARG A 524 -50.00 14.57 -9.48
C ARG A 524 -50.00 13.24 -8.72
N GLU A 525 -51.20 12.70 -8.60
CA GLU A 525 -51.66 11.67 -7.66
C GLU A 525 -51.49 10.22 -8.16
N GLN A 526 -51.12 9.33 -7.23
CA GLN A 526 -51.59 7.95 -6.95
C GLN A 526 -51.56 6.81 -8.01
N PRO A 527 -51.63 5.49 -7.62
CA PRO A 527 -51.72 4.91 -6.26
C PRO A 527 -50.73 3.77 -5.93
N LEU A 528 -50.69 3.45 -4.64
CA LEU A 528 -50.00 2.35 -3.96
C LEU A 528 -50.41 0.94 -4.43
N ARG A 529 -49.44 0.01 -4.53
CA ARG A 529 -49.65 -1.43 -4.31
C ARG A 529 -48.56 -2.02 -3.41
N ARG A 530 -48.98 -3.00 -2.63
CA ARG A 530 -48.36 -3.62 -1.44
C ARG A 530 -47.01 -4.29 -1.68
N TYR A 531 -46.21 -4.26 -0.62
CA TYR A 531 -45.09 -5.14 -0.30
C TYR A 531 -45.51 -6.62 -0.27
N GLU A 532 -44.66 -7.49 -0.84
CA GLU A 532 -44.38 -8.84 -0.32
C GLU A 532 -42.85 -9.05 -0.36
N MET A 533 -42.29 -9.29 0.82
CA MET A 533 -40.93 -9.80 1.04
C MET A 533 -40.95 -11.31 0.88
N TYR A 534 -40.02 -11.87 0.10
CA TYR A 534 -39.53 -13.23 0.28
C TYR A 534 -38.02 -13.29 -0.02
N GLU A 535 -37.36 -14.10 0.79
CA GLU A 535 -35.92 -14.23 0.97
C GLU A 535 -35.17 -15.00 -0.14
N ASP A 536 -33.86 -14.71 -0.20
CA ASP A 536 -32.73 -15.65 -0.22
C ASP A 536 -32.18 -16.34 -1.49
N CYS A 537 -30.91 -16.00 -1.74
CA CYS A 537 -29.76 -16.90 -1.74
C CYS A 537 -29.81 -18.21 -2.55
N ILE A 538 -30.00 -18.14 -3.88
CA ILE A 538 -29.56 -19.21 -4.79
C ILE A 538 -29.06 -18.59 -6.11
N CYS A 539 -27.79 -18.15 -6.17
CA CYS A 539 -27.16 -17.82 -7.46
C CYS A 539 -25.67 -18.21 -7.60
N THR A 540 -25.04 -18.77 -6.56
CA THR A 540 -23.59 -19.09 -6.63
C THR A 540 -23.28 -20.57 -6.92
N ILE A 541 -24.30 -21.45 -7.02
CA ILE A 541 -24.08 -22.89 -7.27
C ILE A 541 -24.26 -23.29 -8.75
N LEU A 542 -24.84 -22.43 -9.59
CA LEU A 542 -25.10 -22.77 -11.00
C LEU A 542 -23.91 -22.55 -11.97
N LEU A 543 -22.82 -21.92 -11.52
CA LEU A 543 -21.65 -21.68 -12.38
C LEU A 543 -20.59 -22.80 -12.35
N LEU A 544 -20.69 -23.77 -11.43
CA LEU A 544 -19.79 -24.94 -11.39
C LEU A 544 -20.37 -26.18 -12.12
N GLY A 545 -21.67 -26.19 -12.42
CA GLY A 545 -22.33 -27.31 -13.11
C GLY A 545 -22.16 -27.34 -14.63
N PHE A 546 -21.76 -26.23 -15.25
CA PHE A 546 -21.68 -26.12 -16.71
C PHE A 546 -20.34 -26.58 -17.32
N SER A 547 -19.27 -26.72 -16.53
CA SER A 547 -17.95 -27.19 -17.02
C SER A 547 -17.80 -28.72 -17.11
N ILE A 548 -18.74 -29.49 -16.55
CA ILE A 548 -18.64 -30.96 -16.50
C ILE A 548 -19.38 -31.63 -17.67
N TYR A 549 -20.33 -30.95 -18.32
CA TYR A 549 -21.06 -31.50 -19.46
C TYR A 549 -20.30 -31.39 -20.80
N THR A 550 -19.39 -30.42 -20.93
CA THR A 550 -18.61 -30.20 -22.17
C THR A 550 -17.40 -31.14 -22.31
N LEU A 551 -16.90 -31.73 -21.23
CA LEU A 551 -15.79 -32.70 -21.29
C LEU A 551 -16.24 -34.13 -21.67
N ASN A 552 -17.51 -34.47 -21.46
CA ASN A 552 -18.03 -35.83 -21.68
C ASN A 552 -18.50 -36.09 -23.13
N MET A 553 -18.72 -35.05 -23.93
CA MET A 553 -19.07 -35.22 -25.36
C MET A 553 -17.86 -35.40 -26.29
N TYR A 554 -16.63 -35.11 -25.84
CA TYR A 554 -15.43 -35.19 -26.69
C TYR A 554 -14.75 -36.57 -26.74
N PHE A 555 -15.21 -37.55 -25.94
CA PHE A 555 -14.61 -38.90 -25.89
C PHE A 555 -15.44 -40.02 -26.54
N SER A 556 -16.53 -39.69 -27.25
CA SER A 556 -17.47 -40.69 -27.80
C SER A 556 -17.45 -40.88 -29.33
N GLN A 557 -16.42 -40.41 -30.06
CA GLN A 557 -16.25 -40.77 -31.47
C GLN A 557 -14.78 -40.87 -31.85
N THR A 558 -14.24 -42.08 -31.86
CA THR A 558 -13.32 -42.60 -32.90
C THR A 558 -12.82 -44.00 -32.54
N SER A 559 -12.81 -44.86 -33.54
CA SER A 559 -12.55 -46.30 -33.55
C SER A 559 -11.05 -46.65 -33.50
N ALA A 560 -10.63 -47.38 -32.45
CA ALA A 560 -9.55 -48.41 -32.32
C ALA A 560 -8.15 -48.25 -33.00
N PRO A 561 -7.07 -48.97 -32.56
CA PRO A 561 -6.71 -49.54 -31.25
C PRO A 561 -5.22 -49.28 -30.80
N ARG A 562 -4.89 -49.72 -29.57
CA ARG A 562 -3.57 -49.99 -28.92
C ARG A 562 -2.97 -48.86 -28.07
N PHE A 563 -3.07 -48.95 -26.75
CA PHE A 563 -2.10 -49.59 -25.84
C PHE A 563 -2.65 -49.54 -24.40
N ARG A 564 -2.52 -50.65 -23.68
CA ARG A 564 -2.91 -50.81 -22.27
C ARG A 564 -1.89 -50.09 -21.36
N TYR A 565 -2.36 -49.33 -20.37
CA TYR A 565 -1.72 -49.26 -19.06
C TYR A 565 -2.77 -49.16 -17.95
N LEU A 566 -2.56 -50.00 -16.92
CA LEU A 566 -3.37 -50.14 -15.72
C LEU A 566 -3.19 -48.91 -14.80
N ILE A 567 -4.30 -48.34 -14.35
CA ILE A 567 -4.37 -47.64 -13.06
C ILE A 567 -5.53 -48.28 -12.30
N SER A 568 -5.25 -48.78 -11.09
CA SER A 568 -6.22 -49.50 -10.28
C SER A 568 -7.29 -48.54 -9.72
N SER A 569 -8.55 -48.97 -9.77
CA SER A 569 -9.74 -48.20 -9.40
C SER A 569 -9.96 -48.06 -7.88
N SER A 570 -8.99 -48.42 -7.04
CA SER A 570 -9.13 -48.37 -5.57
C SER A 570 -8.68 -47.05 -4.93
N ASP A 571 -7.80 -46.27 -5.57
CA ASP A 571 -7.23 -45.06 -4.94
C ASP A 571 -8.07 -43.79 -5.17
N LEU A 572 -8.88 -43.77 -6.25
CA LEU A 572 -9.81 -42.68 -6.55
C LEU A 572 -11.06 -42.70 -5.65
N TRP A 573 -11.46 -43.87 -5.15
CA TRP A 573 -12.60 -44.00 -4.23
C TRP A 573 -12.23 -43.55 -2.81
N GLY A 574 -10.99 -43.80 -2.37
CA GLY A 574 -10.50 -43.35 -1.07
C GLY A 574 -10.44 -41.82 -0.93
N ALA A 575 -10.01 -41.12 -1.98
CA ALA A 575 -9.99 -39.65 -2.01
C ALA A 575 -11.40 -39.04 -2.00
N TYR A 576 -12.36 -39.68 -2.67
CA TYR A 576 -13.75 -39.22 -2.73
C TYR A 576 -14.47 -39.34 -1.38
N VAL A 577 -14.29 -40.47 -0.67
CA VAL A 577 -14.88 -40.68 0.67
C VAL A 577 -14.26 -39.72 1.71
N CYS A 578 -12.96 -39.43 1.60
CA CYS A 578 -12.29 -38.51 2.51
C CYS A 578 -12.75 -37.05 2.31
N MET A 579 -13.00 -36.63 1.06
CA MET A 579 -13.51 -35.29 0.75
C MET A 579 -14.97 -35.11 1.17
N CYS A 580 -15.83 -36.12 0.97
CA CYS A 580 -17.22 -36.07 1.44
C CYS A 580 -17.33 -36.04 2.96
N ASN A 581 -16.50 -36.80 3.69
CA ASN A 581 -16.48 -36.76 5.16
C ASN A 581 -15.94 -35.43 5.71
N TRP A 582 -15.01 -34.79 5.01
CA TRP A 582 -14.51 -33.47 5.41
C TRP A 582 -15.59 -32.39 5.22
N ILE A 583 -16.34 -32.44 4.11
CA ILE A 583 -17.46 -31.52 3.84
C ILE A 583 -18.61 -31.72 4.85
N LEU A 584 -18.95 -32.95 5.21
CA LEU A 584 -19.97 -33.26 6.22
C LEU A 584 -19.54 -32.83 7.63
N SER A 585 -18.28 -33.02 8.01
CA SER A 585 -17.74 -32.56 9.30
C SER A 585 -17.67 -31.04 9.41
N TYR A 586 -17.42 -30.35 8.29
CA TYR A 586 -17.44 -28.89 8.21
C TYR A 586 -18.88 -28.33 8.28
N ALA A 587 -19.84 -28.98 7.61
CA ALA A 587 -21.25 -28.61 7.66
C ALA A 587 -21.89 -28.81 9.05
N CYS A 588 -21.55 -29.90 9.77
CA CYS A 588 -22.03 -30.13 11.13
C CYS A 588 -21.48 -29.13 12.16
N ARG A 589 -20.30 -28.53 11.93
CA ARG A 589 -19.74 -27.49 12.80
C ARG A 589 -20.31 -26.09 12.54
N LEU A 590 -20.86 -25.85 11.35
CA LEU A 590 -21.45 -24.55 10.97
C LEU A 590 -22.93 -24.41 11.36
N PHE A 591 -23.65 -25.52 11.60
CA PHE A 591 -25.10 -25.49 11.87
C PHE A 591 -25.56 -26.27 13.12
N GLY A 592 -24.65 -26.65 14.01
CA GLY A 592 -24.96 -27.37 15.25
C GLY A 592 -25.45 -26.45 16.38
N GLY A 593 -26.71 -26.02 16.31
CA GLY A 593 -27.33 -25.14 17.31
C GLY A 593 -28.86 -25.17 17.27
N LYS A 594 -29.45 -26.36 17.18
CA LYS A 594 -30.76 -26.74 17.73
C LYS A 594 -30.95 -28.24 17.66
#